data_AF-A0A965FHP3-F1
#
_entry.id   AF-A0A965FHP3-F1
#
_cell.length_a   1.000
_cell.length_b   1.000
_cell.length_c   1.000
_cell.angle_alpha   90.00
_cell.angle_beta   90.00
_cell.angle_gamma   90.00
#
_symmetry.space_group_name_H-M   'P 1'
#
loop_
_entity.id
_entity.type
_entity.pdbx_description
1 polymer ?
#
loop_
_entity_poly.entity_id
_entity_poly.type
_entity_poly.pdbx_seq_one_letter_code
_entity_poly.pdbx_strand_id
1 'polypeptide(L)'
;EHPSENLNRKLEAIIGLLWDIGLAVGHSVRNLNECIDEVKKDITTQTNLLESRFLTGSRKLYQCFTKEMTSAMNAGAFFEAKLKEQEQRHKRFNDSAYNLEPNIKESPGGLRDLQNILWITRGIGLGDNWNDLVKHELISRSELNQIRKHEQHLQMLRIRLHFMANRREDRLIFDLQNELASELGFENNKRARASEQLMHGYYKCAKFIGLINEILLQLLKEIATPTKQQVFPINARFESYNGLLSAKSNTLLQRNPSSILEIFLLLQQHQELTGISANLLRTLHRVKNLINRDFRQSAKNKVLFIEILKQPQGVVEALRRMNRYGLLGQYIPAFGRIIGQMQHDLFHVYTVDEHILNVLGNLQRFSEKNFEHEFPLCSKLFKSFDDPHLLYLAALFHDIAKGRGGDHSELGMADAKRF
;
A
#
# COMPACT_ATOMS: atom_id res chain seq x y z
N GLU A 1 -25.58 14.50 32.89
CA GLU A 1 -26.24 15.82 32.91
C GLU A 1 -25.65 16.69 31.81
N HIS A 2 -26.46 17.57 31.22
CA HIS A 2 -25.95 18.55 30.27
C HIS A 2 -25.17 19.65 31.02
N PRO A 3 -24.13 20.21 30.38
CA PRO A 3 -23.33 21.27 30.99
C PRO A 3 -24.18 22.49 31.36
N SER A 4 -23.84 23.15 32.47
CA SER A 4 -24.46 24.42 32.84
C SER A 4 -24.10 25.52 31.84
N GLU A 5 -24.92 26.55 31.74
CA GLU A 5 -24.70 27.67 30.82
C GLU A 5 -23.33 28.35 31.06
N ASN A 6 -22.91 28.45 32.31
CA ASN A 6 -21.58 28.98 32.68
C ASN A 6 -20.45 28.08 32.17
N LEU A 7 -20.62 26.75 32.21
CA LEU A 7 -19.62 25.82 31.66
C LEU A 7 -19.55 25.92 30.13
N ASN A 8 -20.68 26.07 29.43
CA ASN A 8 -20.69 26.26 27.99
C ASN A 8 -19.92 27.53 27.56
N ARG A 9 -20.14 28.68 28.22
CA ARG A 9 -19.39 29.91 27.92
C ARG A 9 -17.88 29.74 28.09
N LYS A 10 -17.44 29.00 29.12
CA LYS A 10 -16.01 28.69 29.32
C LYS A 10 -15.45 27.78 28.24
N LEU A 11 -16.23 26.80 27.77
CA LEU A 11 -15.84 25.91 26.68
C LEU A 11 -15.72 26.67 25.35
N GLU A 12 -16.68 27.54 25.05
CA GLU A 12 -16.66 28.41 23.87
C GLU A 12 -15.40 29.28 23.84
N ALA A 13 -15.03 29.90 24.96
CA ALA A 13 -13.82 30.71 25.06
C ALA A 13 -12.55 29.89 24.81
N ILE A 14 -12.47 28.65 25.32
CA ILE A 14 -11.33 27.76 25.06
C ILE A 14 -11.27 27.36 23.58
N ILE A 15 -12.40 27.03 22.97
CA ILE A 15 -12.46 26.67 21.54
C ILE A 15 -12.03 27.85 20.67
N GLY A 16 -12.51 29.07 20.98
CA GLY A 16 -12.09 30.30 20.32
C GLY A 16 -10.57 30.48 20.40
N LEU A 17 -9.99 30.35 21.59
CA LEU A 17 -8.54 30.45 21.78
C LEU A 17 -7.76 29.42 20.94
N LEU A 18 -8.24 28.18 20.84
CA LEU A 18 -7.59 27.15 20.02
C LEU A 18 -7.57 27.54 18.53
N TRP A 19 -8.65 28.14 18.02
CA TRP A 19 -8.69 28.66 16.66
C TRP A 19 -7.80 29.90 16.48
N ASP A 20 -7.79 30.82 17.46
CA ASP A 20 -6.98 32.03 17.41
C ASP A 20 -5.47 31.73 17.33
N ILE A 21 -5.02 30.65 17.97
CA ILE A 21 -3.62 30.17 17.89
C ILE A 21 -3.36 29.25 16.67
N GLY A 22 -4.33 29.12 15.76
CA GLY A 22 -4.18 28.40 14.49
C GLY A 22 -4.39 26.88 14.54
N LEU A 23 -4.93 26.34 15.64
CA LEU A 23 -5.25 24.90 15.71
C LEU A 23 -6.59 24.61 15.03
N ALA A 24 -6.57 23.75 14.01
CA ALA A 24 -7.79 23.25 13.37
C ALA A 24 -8.46 22.15 14.23
N VAL A 25 -9.12 22.57 15.31
CA VAL A 25 -9.83 21.65 16.22
C VAL A 25 -11.30 21.52 15.84
N GLY A 26 -11.74 20.27 15.65
CA GLY A 26 -13.16 19.92 15.74
C GLY A 26 -13.55 19.79 17.21
N HIS A 27 -14.72 20.29 17.59
CA HIS A 27 -15.20 20.19 18.97
C HIS A 27 -16.61 19.59 19.02
N SER A 28 -16.90 18.88 20.11
CA SER A 28 -18.22 18.37 20.42
C SER A 28 -18.35 18.22 21.93
N VAL A 29 -19.43 18.73 22.50
CA VAL A 29 -19.75 18.54 23.93
C VAL A 29 -20.86 17.50 24.00
N ARG A 30 -20.58 16.38 24.64
CA ARG A 30 -21.51 15.24 24.72
C ARG A 30 -21.51 14.67 26.13
N ASN A 31 -22.66 14.23 26.60
CA ASN A 31 -22.77 13.33 27.73
C ASN A 31 -22.46 11.87 27.30
N LEU A 32 -22.40 10.95 28.27
CA LEU A 32 -22.04 9.55 28.01
C LEU A 32 -23.00 8.86 27.02
N ASN A 33 -24.31 9.06 27.19
CA ASN A 33 -25.32 8.43 26.33
C ASN A 33 -25.24 8.98 24.90
N GLU A 34 -25.06 10.29 24.76
CA GLU A 34 -24.86 10.93 23.45
C GLU A 34 -23.60 10.42 22.75
N CYS A 35 -22.52 10.14 23.48
CA CYS A 35 -21.34 9.51 22.89
C CYS A 35 -21.66 8.13 22.33
N ILE A 36 -22.37 7.29 23.10
CA ILE A 36 -22.75 5.94 22.68
C ILE A 36 -23.67 5.97 21.46
N ASP A 37 -24.64 6.89 21.45
CA ASP A 37 -25.58 7.02 20.33
C ASP A 37 -24.91 7.50 19.05
N GLU A 38 -23.93 8.41 19.16
CA GLU A 38 -23.22 8.92 18.00
C GLU A 38 -22.27 7.89 17.38
N VAL A 39 -21.64 7.07 18.22
CA VAL A 39 -20.75 5.97 17.80
C VAL A 39 -21.47 4.95 16.93
N LYS A 40 -22.77 4.74 17.17
CA LYS A 40 -23.59 3.83 16.37
C LYS A 40 -23.91 4.38 14.97
N LYS A 41 -23.80 5.70 14.77
CA LYS A 41 -24.18 6.37 13.52
C LYS A 41 -23.01 6.58 12.57
N ASP A 42 -21.82 6.86 13.10
CA ASP A 42 -20.67 7.27 12.28
C ASP A 42 -19.35 6.64 12.77
N ILE A 43 -18.71 5.91 11.85
CA ILE A 43 -17.41 5.26 12.05
C ILE A 43 -16.28 6.27 12.32
N THR A 44 -16.38 7.49 11.77
CA THR A 44 -15.38 8.55 12.00
C THR A 44 -15.43 9.00 13.45
N THR A 45 -16.64 9.23 13.96
CA THR A 45 -16.87 9.56 15.37
C THR A 45 -16.47 8.41 16.29
N GLN A 46 -16.79 7.17 15.93
CA GLN A 46 -16.33 5.98 16.66
C GLN A 46 -14.80 5.92 16.75
N THR A 47 -14.09 6.19 15.66
CA THR A 47 -12.62 6.23 15.62
C THR A 47 -12.08 7.35 16.53
N ASN A 48 -12.64 8.56 16.44
CA ASN A 48 -12.22 9.70 17.28
C ASN A 48 -12.38 9.43 18.78
N LEU A 49 -13.50 8.82 19.18
CA LEU A 49 -13.77 8.48 20.58
C LEU A 49 -12.93 7.30 21.05
N LEU A 50 -12.64 6.35 20.15
CA LEU A 50 -11.69 5.27 20.42
C LEU A 50 -10.33 5.86 20.78
N GLU A 51 -9.84 6.88 20.08
CA GLU A 51 -8.54 7.54 20.34
C GLU A 51 -8.54 8.53 21.52
N SER A 52 -9.60 8.58 22.31
CA SER A 52 -9.71 9.50 23.44
C SER A 52 -8.52 9.40 24.42
N ARG A 53 -8.14 10.57 24.94
CA ARG A 53 -7.11 10.74 25.97
C ARG A 53 -7.66 11.61 27.10
N PHE A 54 -7.52 11.16 28.33
CA PHE A 54 -7.86 11.97 29.50
C PHE A 54 -6.92 13.17 29.62
N LEU A 55 -7.48 14.38 29.53
CA LEU A 55 -6.74 15.63 29.76
C LEU A 55 -6.96 16.16 31.18
N THR A 56 -8.23 16.27 31.60
CA THR A 56 -8.61 16.80 32.91
C THR A 56 -10.02 16.36 33.32
N GLY A 57 -10.44 16.68 34.55
CA GLY A 57 -11.78 16.42 35.07
C GLY A 57 -11.92 15.09 35.82
N SER A 58 -13.11 14.50 35.78
CA SER A 58 -13.44 13.29 36.54
C SER A 58 -12.84 12.03 35.90
N ARG A 59 -11.82 11.45 36.55
CA ARG A 59 -11.23 10.16 36.13
C ARG A 59 -12.25 9.02 36.17
N LYS A 60 -13.17 9.02 37.14
CA LYS A 60 -14.23 8.01 37.26
C LYS A 60 -15.16 8.05 36.05
N LEU A 61 -15.54 9.26 35.60
CA LEU A 61 -16.36 9.43 34.41
C LEU A 61 -15.64 8.94 33.16
N TYR A 62 -14.36 9.29 33.01
CA TYR A 62 -13.54 8.82 31.89
C TYR A 62 -13.41 7.30 31.86
N GLN A 63 -13.16 6.65 33.01
CA GLN A 63 -13.12 5.19 33.11
C GLN A 63 -14.46 4.55 32.71
N CYS A 64 -15.57 5.10 33.20
CA CYS A 64 -16.91 4.64 32.81
C CYS A 64 -17.11 4.78 31.30
N PHE A 65 -16.76 5.94 30.73
CA PHE A 65 -16.81 6.18 29.29
C PHE A 65 -15.99 5.15 28.51
N THR A 66 -14.72 4.92 28.87
CA THR A 66 -13.87 3.94 28.17
C THR A 66 -14.41 2.52 28.26
N LYS A 67 -15.04 2.16 29.38
CA LYS A 67 -15.64 0.85 29.58
C LYS A 67 -16.86 0.67 28.67
N GLU A 68 -17.80 1.62 28.70
CA GLU A 68 -19.01 1.59 27.86
C GLU A 68 -18.65 1.59 26.37
N MET A 69 -17.67 2.41 25.97
CA MET A 69 -17.19 2.47 24.59
C MET A 69 -16.60 1.13 24.11
N THR A 70 -15.82 0.48 24.96
CA THR A 70 -15.26 -0.86 24.66
C THR A 70 -16.38 -1.90 24.60
N SER A 71 -17.35 -1.85 25.52
CA SER A 71 -18.48 -2.79 25.56
C SER A 71 -19.44 -2.63 24.38
N ALA A 72 -19.61 -1.42 23.85
CA ALA A 72 -20.44 -1.15 22.68
C ALA A 72 -19.75 -1.51 21.34
N MET A 73 -18.47 -1.88 21.36
CA MET A 73 -17.69 -2.16 20.16
C MET A 73 -18.07 -3.51 19.54
N ASN A 74 -18.46 -3.50 18.27
CA ASN A 74 -18.55 -4.71 17.45
C ASN A 74 -17.30 -4.81 16.57
N ALA A 75 -16.35 -5.67 16.96
CA ALA A 75 -15.05 -5.80 16.30
C ALA A 75 -15.16 -6.12 14.80
N GLY A 76 -16.05 -7.04 14.42
CA GLY A 76 -16.24 -7.42 13.02
C GLY A 76 -16.85 -6.30 12.17
N ALA A 77 -17.90 -5.64 12.68
CA ALA A 77 -18.52 -4.51 11.98
C ALA A 77 -17.56 -3.32 11.87
N PHE A 78 -16.79 -3.04 12.92
CA PHE A 78 -15.77 -1.99 12.94
C PHE A 78 -14.66 -2.28 11.91
N PHE A 79 -14.15 -3.52 11.88
CA PHE A 79 -13.15 -3.95 10.91
C PHE A 79 -13.61 -3.70 9.46
N GLU A 80 -14.79 -4.20 9.09
CA GLU A 80 -15.33 -4.06 7.74
C GLU A 80 -15.57 -2.58 7.37
N ALA A 81 -16.07 -1.77 8.31
CA ALA A 81 -16.24 -0.34 8.10
C ALA A 81 -14.90 0.38 7.86
N LYS A 82 -13.86 0.06 8.63
CA LYS A 82 -12.51 0.63 8.45
C LYS A 82 -11.84 0.17 7.15
N LEU A 83 -12.05 -1.08 6.74
CA LEU A 83 -11.57 -1.57 5.45
C LEU A 83 -12.21 -0.79 4.30
N LYS A 84 -13.53 -0.60 4.34
CA LYS A 84 -14.26 0.18 3.34
C LYS A 84 -13.82 1.66 3.31
N GLU A 85 -13.60 2.27 4.47
CA GLU A 85 -13.05 3.65 4.55
C GLU A 85 -11.67 3.74 3.87
N GLN A 86 -10.79 2.76 4.12
CA GLN A 86 -9.49 2.70 3.47
C GLN A 86 -9.60 2.54 1.96
N GLU A 87 -10.43 1.63 1.46
CA GLU A 87 -10.64 1.44 0.02
C GLU A 87 -11.15 2.72 -0.66
N GLN A 88 -12.11 3.41 -0.04
CA GLN A 88 -12.62 4.67 -0.56
C GLN A 88 -11.55 5.76 -0.55
N ARG A 89 -10.72 5.82 0.49
CA ARG A 89 -9.59 6.74 0.55
C ARG A 89 -8.57 6.45 -0.55
N HIS A 90 -8.15 5.20 -0.73
CA HIS A 90 -7.17 4.81 -1.76
C HIS A 90 -7.66 5.17 -3.16
N LYS A 91 -8.95 4.96 -3.46
CA LYS A 91 -9.57 5.34 -4.75
C LYS A 91 -9.48 6.84 -5.06
N ARG A 92 -9.58 7.71 -4.05
CA ARG A 92 -9.42 9.17 -4.23
C ARG A 92 -8.00 9.56 -4.68
N PHE A 93 -7.03 8.66 -4.55
CA PHE A 93 -5.64 8.83 -4.97
C PHE A 93 -5.25 7.87 -6.11
N ASN A 94 -6.22 7.47 -6.95
CA ASN A 94 -6.04 6.54 -8.08
C ASN A 94 -5.41 5.20 -7.67
N ASP A 95 -5.62 4.75 -6.42
CA ASP A 95 -5.08 3.52 -5.84
C ASP A 95 -3.55 3.38 -5.97
N SER A 96 -2.83 4.49 -6.16
CA SER A 96 -1.38 4.50 -6.40
C SER A 96 -0.63 5.39 -5.43
N ALA A 97 0.37 4.81 -4.78
CA ALA A 97 1.37 5.54 -4.00
C ALA A 97 2.42 6.24 -4.88
N TYR A 98 2.43 5.95 -6.18
CA TYR A 98 3.49 6.32 -7.13
C TYR A 98 3.14 7.55 -7.96
N ASN A 99 2.26 8.40 -7.44
CA ASN A 99 2.04 9.74 -7.97
C ASN A 99 3.31 10.58 -7.77
N LEU A 100 3.61 11.50 -8.69
CA LEU A 100 4.74 12.41 -8.56
C LEU A 100 4.56 13.46 -7.46
N GLU A 101 3.31 13.77 -7.08
CA GLU A 101 3.00 14.67 -5.96
C GLU A 101 2.12 14.00 -4.89
N PRO A 102 2.63 12.94 -4.22
CA PRO A 102 1.82 12.08 -3.37
C PRO A 102 1.48 12.75 -2.03
N ASN A 103 0.41 12.28 -1.39
CA ASN A 103 0.05 12.68 -0.04
C ASN A 103 0.70 11.73 0.97
N ILE A 104 1.57 12.24 1.83
CA ILE A 104 2.31 11.43 2.82
C ILE A 104 1.37 10.71 3.80
N LYS A 105 0.24 11.33 4.11
CA LYS A 105 -0.71 10.82 5.08
C LYS A 105 -1.74 9.89 4.45
N GLU A 106 -2.39 10.33 3.38
CA GLU A 106 -3.63 9.73 2.89
C GLU A 106 -3.45 8.79 1.68
N SER A 107 -2.35 8.89 0.93
CA SER A 107 -2.09 7.96 -0.19
C SER A 107 -1.90 6.51 0.30
N PRO A 108 -2.10 5.50 -0.57
CA PRO A 108 -1.78 4.11 -0.24
C PRO A 108 -0.33 3.97 0.25
N GLY A 109 -0.11 3.20 1.33
CA GLY A 109 1.21 3.12 1.98
C GLY A 109 1.60 4.36 2.81
N GLY A 110 0.69 5.32 2.99
CA GLY A 110 0.89 6.50 3.82
C GLY A 110 0.67 6.25 5.31
N LEU A 111 0.85 7.30 6.12
CA LEU A 111 0.68 7.23 7.58
C LEU A 111 -0.72 6.76 8.01
N ARG A 112 -1.76 7.04 7.21
CA ARG A 112 -3.13 6.64 7.53
C ARG A 112 -3.31 5.12 7.49
N ASP A 113 -2.57 4.39 6.65
CA ASP A 113 -2.62 2.92 6.63
C ASP A 113 -2.13 2.35 7.97
N LEU A 114 -1.02 2.89 8.49
CA LEU A 114 -0.48 2.52 9.80
C LEU A 114 -1.44 2.86 10.95
N GLN A 115 -2.05 4.04 10.92
CA GLN A 115 -3.06 4.46 11.89
C GLN A 115 -4.28 3.53 11.86
N ASN A 116 -4.74 3.17 10.66
CA ASN A 116 -5.88 2.29 10.48
C ASN A 116 -5.65 0.91 11.13
N ILE A 117 -4.45 0.35 10.96
CA ILE A 117 -4.05 -0.92 11.62
C ILE A 117 -4.15 -0.80 13.15
N LEU A 118 -3.63 0.28 13.74
CA LEU A 118 -3.68 0.51 15.19
C LEU A 118 -5.12 0.73 15.68
N TRP A 119 -5.95 1.45 14.93
CA TRP A 119 -7.37 1.62 15.26
C TRP A 119 -8.13 0.31 15.24
N ILE A 120 -7.92 -0.51 14.21
CA ILE A 120 -8.51 -1.83 14.09
C ILE A 120 -8.05 -2.72 15.25
N THR A 121 -6.74 -2.74 15.53
CA THR A 121 -6.17 -3.49 16.67
C THR A 121 -6.85 -3.10 17.98
N ARG A 122 -7.01 -1.79 18.22
CA ARG A 122 -7.67 -1.28 19.42
C ARG A 122 -9.16 -1.63 19.47
N GLY A 123 -9.86 -1.54 18.33
CA GLY A 123 -11.27 -1.93 18.21
C GLY A 123 -11.52 -3.43 18.42
N ILE A 124 -10.56 -4.28 18.07
CA ILE A 124 -10.62 -5.74 18.32
C ILE A 124 -10.21 -6.09 19.77
N GLY A 125 -9.57 -5.16 20.50
CA GLY A 125 -9.13 -5.37 21.88
C GLY A 125 -7.73 -5.97 22.00
N LEU A 126 -6.88 -5.82 20.98
CA LEU A 126 -5.50 -6.34 20.93
C LEU A 126 -4.45 -5.31 21.40
N GLY A 127 -4.88 -4.23 22.05
CA GLY A 127 -4.01 -3.12 22.47
C GLY A 127 -4.04 -1.91 21.55
N ASP A 128 -3.20 -0.91 21.81
CA ASP A 128 -3.26 0.40 21.17
C ASP A 128 -1.95 0.84 20.49
N ASN A 129 -0.93 -0.02 20.53
CA ASN A 129 0.38 0.29 19.99
C ASN A 129 1.06 -0.93 19.38
N TRP A 130 2.11 -0.69 18.59
CA TRP A 130 2.82 -1.74 17.88
C TRP A 130 3.47 -2.81 18.78
N ASN A 131 3.80 -2.51 20.05
CA ASN A 131 4.35 -3.53 20.93
C ASN A 131 3.28 -4.55 21.34
N ASP A 132 2.00 -4.16 21.39
CA ASP A 132 0.93 -5.10 21.68
C ASP A 132 0.73 -6.09 20.52
N LEU A 133 0.86 -5.64 19.26
CA LEU A 133 0.87 -6.56 18.11
C LEU A 133 2.05 -7.54 18.16
N VAL A 134 3.20 -7.15 18.74
CA VAL A 134 4.31 -8.09 19.01
C VAL A 134 3.93 -9.11 20.08
N LYS A 135 3.28 -8.67 21.17
CA LYS A 135 2.82 -9.57 22.25
C LYS A 135 1.79 -10.59 21.76
N HIS A 136 0.94 -10.18 20.81
CA HIS A 136 -0.04 -11.03 20.15
C HIS A 136 0.53 -11.81 18.96
N GLU A 137 1.85 -11.79 18.75
CA GLU A 137 2.56 -12.53 17.67
C GLU A 137 2.11 -12.17 16.24
N LEU A 138 1.41 -11.03 16.08
CA LEU A 138 0.97 -10.53 14.77
C LEU A 138 2.11 -9.92 13.98
N ILE A 139 3.14 -9.39 14.64
CA ILE A 139 4.40 -8.95 14.02
C ILE A 139 5.60 -9.39 14.84
N SER A 140 6.71 -9.63 14.16
CA SER A 140 8.01 -9.84 14.80
C SER A 140 8.63 -8.52 15.28
N ARG A 141 9.61 -8.60 16.19
CA ARG A 141 10.42 -7.43 16.58
C ARG A 141 11.18 -6.81 15.41
N SER A 142 11.58 -7.62 14.43
CA SER A 142 12.23 -7.14 13.22
C SER A 142 11.27 -6.31 12.37
N GLU A 143 10.04 -6.80 12.16
CA GLU A 143 8.98 -6.05 11.47
C GLU A 143 8.64 -4.75 12.20
N LEU A 144 8.52 -4.78 13.53
CA LEU A 144 8.33 -3.58 14.36
C LEU A 144 9.39 -2.50 14.09
N ASN A 145 10.67 -2.90 14.07
CA ASN A 145 11.76 -1.96 13.81
C ASN A 145 11.68 -1.36 12.40
N GLN A 146 11.28 -2.15 11.40
CA GLN A 146 11.07 -1.63 10.04
C GLN A 146 9.87 -0.69 9.97
N ILE A 147 8.74 -1.04 10.60
CA ILE A 147 7.54 -0.19 10.69
C ILE A 147 7.91 1.16 11.29
N ARG A 148 8.56 1.18 12.46
CA ARG A 148 9.00 2.42 13.12
C ARG A 148 9.92 3.26 12.24
N LYS A 149 10.89 2.62 11.58
CA LYS A 149 11.81 3.33 10.68
C LYS A 149 11.06 4.02 9.54
N HIS A 150 10.13 3.33 8.89
CA HIS A 150 9.36 3.87 7.77
C HIS A 150 8.35 4.93 8.23
N GLU A 151 7.68 4.70 9.36
CA GLU A 151 6.77 5.65 10.00
C GLU A 151 7.49 6.96 10.36
N GLN A 152 8.64 6.87 11.04
CA GLN A 152 9.45 8.03 11.43
C GLN A 152 9.94 8.81 10.22
N HIS A 153 10.32 8.13 9.13
CA HIS A 153 10.72 8.81 7.91
C HIS A 153 9.57 9.61 7.29
N LEU A 154 8.38 9.03 7.18
CA LEU A 154 7.20 9.74 6.68
C LEU A 154 6.78 10.89 7.62
N GLN A 155 6.83 10.69 8.93
CA GLN A 155 6.57 11.75 9.91
C GLN A 155 7.57 12.90 9.78
N MET A 156 8.86 12.60 9.62
CA MET A 156 9.90 13.62 9.41
C MET A 156 9.63 14.44 8.15
N LEU A 157 9.33 13.78 7.02
CA LEU A 157 8.99 14.49 5.78
C LEU A 157 7.76 15.40 6.00
N ARG A 158 6.69 14.86 6.59
CA ARG A 158 5.44 15.59 6.84
C ARG A 158 5.63 16.79 7.78
N ILE A 159 6.40 16.64 8.84
CA ILE A 159 6.69 17.73 9.80
C ILE A 159 7.45 18.85 9.09
N ARG A 160 8.48 18.52 8.31
CA ARG A 160 9.25 19.53 7.56
C ARG A 160 8.40 20.25 6.53
N LEU A 161 7.54 19.54 5.79
CA LEU A 161 6.59 20.18 4.86
C LEU A 161 5.70 21.21 5.56
N HIS A 162 5.20 20.92 6.75
CA HIS A 162 4.37 21.87 7.50
C HIS A 162 5.15 23.13 7.90
N PHE A 163 6.40 22.98 8.33
CA PHE A 163 7.26 24.12 8.67
C PHE A 163 7.61 24.96 7.44
N MET A 164 8.01 24.33 6.34
CA MET A 164 8.40 25.02 5.11
C MET A 164 7.22 25.74 4.46
N ALA A 165 6.05 25.10 4.42
CA ALA A 165 4.84 25.72 3.86
C ALA A 165 4.21 26.75 4.81
N ASN A 166 4.64 26.81 6.08
CA ASN A 166 4.02 27.59 7.16
C ASN A 166 2.49 27.40 7.26
N ARG A 167 2.03 26.20 6.95
CA ARG A 167 0.63 25.78 6.99
C ARG A 167 0.56 24.26 6.98
N ARG A 168 -0.64 23.72 7.18
CA ARG A 168 -0.87 22.28 6.92
C ARG A 168 -0.62 21.99 5.44
N GLU A 169 0.39 21.19 5.17
CA GLU A 169 0.70 20.65 3.85
C GLU A 169 1.11 19.17 3.97
N ASP A 170 0.28 18.29 3.42
CA ASP A 170 0.46 16.84 3.50
C ASP A 170 1.00 16.25 2.18
N ARG A 171 1.14 17.06 1.13
CA ARG A 171 1.58 16.66 -0.21
C ARG A 171 3.03 17.03 -0.47
N LEU A 172 3.78 16.10 -1.03
CA LEU A 172 5.11 16.35 -1.60
C LEU A 172 4.93 16.99 -2.99
N ILE A 173 4.54 18.26 -3.05
CA ILE A 173 4.45 19.00 -4.33
C ILE A 173 5.85 19.34 -4.86
N PHE A 174 6.00 19.52 -6.17
CA PHE A 174 7.31 19.68 -6.80
C PHE A 174 8.17 20.80 -6.20
N ASP A 175 7.56 21.95 -5.90
CA ASP A 175 8.27 23.09 -5.30
C ASP A 175 8.89 22.71 -3.96
N LEU A 176 8.12 22.04 -3.09
CA LEU A 176 8.57 21.62 -1.77
C LEU A 176 9.52 20.42 -1.83
N GLN A 177 9.44 19.55 -2.84
CA GLN A 177 10.37 18.42 -2.99
C GLN A 177 11.81 18.91 -3.16
N ASN A 178 12.04 19.93 -3.97
CA ASN A 178 13.38 20.46 -4.23
C ASN A 178 13.95 21.12 -2.98
N GLU A 179 13.16 21.96 -2.33
CA GLU A 179 13.57 22.67 -1.12
C GLU A 179 13.85 21.69 0.04
N LEU A 180 12.99 20.67 0.20
CA LEU A 180 13.13 19.66 1.25
C LEU A 180 14.33 18.75 1.00
N ALA A 181 14.59 18.42 -0.27
CA ALA A 181 15.78 17.67 -0.64
C ALA A 181 17.06 18.44 -0.29
N SER A 182 17.09 19.74 -0.59
CA SER A 182 18.22 20.61 -0.21
C SER A 182 18.39 20.72 1.30
N GLU A 183 17.30 20.89 2.06
CA GLU A 183 17.35 20.98 3.53
C GLU A 183 17.89 19.69 4.17
N LEU A 184 17.58 18.54 3.57
CA LEU A 184 18.08 17.23 4.00
C LEU A 184 19.49 16.90 3.49
N GLY A 185 20.14 17.83 2.77
CA GLY A 185 21.51 17.67 2.28
C GLY A 185 21.64 16.77 1.06
N PHE A 186 20.56 16.55 0.30
CA PHE A 186 20.66 15.87 -0.98
C PHE A 186 21.25 16.79 -2.05
N GLU A 187 22.22 16.28 -2.79
CA GLU A 187 22.83 16.99 -3.91
C GLU A 187 22.52 16.29 -5.24
N ASN A 188 22.43 17.09 -6.30
CA ASN A 188 22.33 16.56 -7.66
C ASN A 188 23.60 15.76 -8.00
N ASN A 189 23.43 14.59 -8.58
CA ASN A 189 24.54 13.82 -9.12
C ASN A 189 24.23 13.36 -10.56
N LYS A 190 25.21 12.69 -11.20
CA LYS A 190 25.06 12.24 -12.60
C LYS A 190 23.89 11.28 -12.84
N ARG A 191 23.35 10.65 -11.79
CA ARG A 191 22.30 9.62 -11.89
C ARG A 191 20.91 10.11 -11.51
N ALA A 192 20.81 11.08 -10.60
CA ALA A 192 19.54 11.54 -10.07
C ALA A 192 19.63 12.97 -9.53
N ARG A 193 18.52 13.69 -9.64
CA ARG A 193 18.30 14.97 -8.97
C ARG A 193 18.15 14.76 -7.45
N ALA A 194 18.35 15.82 -6.67
CA ALA A 194 18.17 15.79 -5.22
C ALA A 194 16.72 15.40 -4.83
N SER A 195 15.73 15.98 -5.51
CA SER A 195 14.29 15.66 -5.36
C SER A 195 14.00 14.18 -5.62
N GLU A 196 14.55 13.62 -6.70
CA GLU A 196 14.38 12.21 -7.06
C GLU A 196 14.95 11.27 -6.00
N GLN A 197 16.10 11.61 -5.40
CA GLN A 197 16.69 10.84 -4.31
C GLN A 197 15.81 10.84 -3.06
N LEU A 198 15.25 12.01 -2.71
CA LEU A 198 14.28 12.13 -1.62
C LEU A 198 13.04 11.28 -1.89
N MET A 199 12.50 11.38 -3.11
CA MET A 199 11.27 10.69 -3.51
C MET A 199 11.44 9.18 -3.61
N HIS A 200 12.62 8.68 -3.98
CA HIS A 200 12.98 7.26 -3.85
C HIS A 200 12.85 6.77 -2.40
N GLY A 201 13.24 7.60 -1.42
CA GLY A 201 13.05 7.33 0.00
C GLY A 201 11.57 7.18 0.37
N TYR A 202 10.73 8.13 -0.10
CA TYR A 202 9.29 8.09 0.07
C TYR A 202 8.66 6.81 -0.53
N TYR A 203 8.93 6.49 -1.80
CA TYR A 203 8.35 5.33 -2.47
C TYR A 203 8.76 4.01 -1.82
N LYS A 204 9.98 3.93 -1.26
CA LYS A 204 10.42 2.78 -0.47
C LYS A 204 9.59 2.61 0.81
N CYS A 205 9.27 3.71 1.50
CA CYS A 205 8.38 3.69 2.65
C CYS A 205 6.98 3.25 2.26
N ALA A 206 6.38 3.87 1.24
CA ALA A 206 5.03 3.56 0.80
C ALA A 206 4.89 2.08 0.40
N LYS A 207 5.88 1.54 -0.32
CA LYS A 207 5.92 0.12 -0.71
C LYS A 207 5.95 -0.83 0.49
N PHE A 208 6.80 -0.52 1.48
CA PHE A 208 6.90 -1.33 2.70
C PHE A 208 5.61 -1.27 3.52
N ILE A 209 5.08 -0.07 3.74
CA ILE A 209 3.86 0.13 4.52
C ILE A 209 2.66 -0.54 3.83
N GLY A 210 2.54 -0.42 2.51
CA GLY A 210 1.48 -1.10 1.74
C GLY A 210 1.52 -2.62 1.93
N LEU A 211 2.70 -3.24 1.89
CA LEU A 211 2.86 -4.68 2.15
C LEU A 211 2.46 -5.06 3.59
N ILE A 212 2.93 -4.30 4.59
CA ILE A 212 2.58 -4.57 5.99
C ILE A 212 1.09 -4.37 6.24
N ASN A 213 0.48 -3.35 5.63
CA ASN A 213 -0.95 -3.11 5.69
C ASN A 213 -1.75 -4.29 5.13
N GLU A 214 -1.37 -4.80 3.95
CA GLU A 214 -1.99 -5.98 3.35
C GLU A 214 -1.88 -7.22 4.26
N ILE A 215 -0.68 -7.49 4.80
CA ILE A 215 -0.44 -8.62 5.71
C ILE A 215 -1.28 -8.49 6.99
N LEU A 216 -1.25 -7.33 7.65
CA LEU A 216 -1.89 -7.16 8.95
C LEU A 216 -3.41 -7.09 8.84
N LEU A 217 -3.97 -6.50 7.78
CA LEU A 217 -5.41 -6.52 7.58
C LEU A 217 -5.94 -7.94 7.36
N GLN A 218 -5.20 -8.81 6.68
CA GLN A 218 -5.59 -10.23 6.56
C GLN A 218 -5.62 -10.92 7.93
N LEU A 219 -4.58 -10.76 8.74
CA LEU A 219 -4.51 -11.40 10.07
C LEU A 219 -5.57 -10.83 11.03
N LEU A 220 -5.77 -9.51 11.01
CA LEU A 220 -6.78 -8.85 11.83
C LEU A 220 -8.20 -9.25 11.40
N LYS A 221 -8.44 -9.50 10.11
CA LYS A 221 -9.72 -10.04 9.62
C LYS A 221 -10.04 -11.40 10.23
N GLU A 222 -9.07 -12.31 10.25
CA GLU A 222 -9.26 -13.65 10.83
C GLU A 222 -9.64 -13.59 12.32
N ILE A 223 -9.12 -12.59 13.05
CA ILE A 223 -9.43 -12.37 14.46
C ILE A 223 -10.78 -11.65 14.63
N ALA A 224 -11.05 -10.62 13.83
CA ALA A 224 -12.25 -9.79 13.94
C ALA A 224 -13.52 -10.51 13.47
N THR A 225 -13.40 -11.33 12.44
CA THR A 225 -14.49 -12.10 11.84
C THR A 225 -14.08 -13.57 11.69
N PRO A 226 -14.06 -14.35 12.78
CA PRO A 226 -13.68 -15.76 12.71
C PRO A 226 -14.67 -16.54 11.85
N THR A 227 -14.19 -17.11 10.75
CA THR A 227 -14.97 -17.99 9.88
C THR A 227 -14.45 -19.42 9.94
N LYS A 228 -15.30 -20.39 9.60
CA LYS A 228 -14.85 -21.78 9.44
C LYS A 228 -13.76 -21.82 8.37
N GLN A 229 -12.59 -22.35 8.73
CA GLN A 229 -11.45 -22.45 7.81
C GLN A 229 -11.81 -23.35 6.63
N GLN A 230 -11.60 -22.83 5.42
CA GLN A 230 -11.78 -23.56 4.18
C GLN A 230 -10.41 -23.75 3.53
N VAL A 231 -9.95 -24.99 3.44
CA VAL A 231 -8.66 -25.33 2.86
C VAL A 231 -8.87 -26.30 1.71
N PHE A 232 -8.41 -25.91 0.51
CA PHE A 232 -8.50 -26.74 -0.70
C PHE A 232 -7.12 -26.94 -1.31
N PRO A 233 -6.68 -28.19 -1.59
CA PRO A 233 -5.39 -28.41 -2.21
C PRO A 233 -5.40 -27.90 -3.66
N ILE A 234 -4.38 -27.13 -4.03
CA ILE A 234 -4.16 -26.68 -5.41
C ILE A 234 -3.22 -27.65 -6.10
N ASN A 235 -2.07 -27.93 -5.48
CA ASN A 235 -1.12 -28.92 -5.96
C ASN A 235 -0.28 -29.47 -4.78
N ALA A 236 0.83 -30.16 -5.08
CA ALA A 236 1.72 -30.73 -4.06
C ALA A 236 2.39 -29.67 -3.15
N ARG A 237 2.48 -28.42 -3.59
CA ARG A 237 3.18 -27.32 -2.92
C ARG A 237 2.26 -26.26 -2.33
N PHE A 238 1.10 -26.04 -2.94
CA PHE A 238 0.18 -24.95 -2.63
C PHE A 238 -1.23 -25.43 -2.31
N GLU A 239 -1.94 -24.60 -1.57
CA GLU A 239 -3.34 -24.75 -1.20
C GLU A 239 -4.04 -23.39 -1.17
N SER A 240 -5.35 -23.39 -1.37
CA SER A 240 -6.22 -22.26 -1.09
C SER A 240 -6.59 -22.31 0.39
N TYR A 241 -6.30 -21.24 1.13
CA TYR A 241 -6.70 -21.05 2.52
C TYR A 241 -7.63 -19.85 2.58
N ASN A 242 -8.93 -20.08 2.81
CA ASN A 242 -9.98 -19.06 2.78
C ASN A 242 -9.98 -18.22 1.49
N GLY A 243 -9.72 -18.85 0.35
CA GLY A 243 -9.64 -18.16 -0.95
C GLY A 243 -8.33 -17.39 -1.19
N LEU A 244 -7.31 -17.58 -0.34
CA LEU A 244 -5.96 -17.02 -0.52
C LEU A 244 -4.96 -18.13 -0.83
N LEU A 245 -4.04 -17.88 -1.77
CA LEU A 245 -2.98 -18.81 -2.09
C LEU A 245 -2.00 -18.91 -0.91
N SER A 246 -1.82 -20.12 -0.39
CA SER A 246 -0.90 -20.42 0.70
C SER A 246 0.06 -21.55 0.31
N ALA A 247 1.27 -21.51 0.85
CA ALA A 247 2.24 -22.59 0.68
C ALA A 247 2.08 -23.62 1.80
N LYS A 248 2.10 -24.90 1.44
CA LYS A 248 2.04 -26.03 2.40
C LYS A 248 3.28 -26.11 3.30
N SER A 249 4.36 -25.41 2.96
CA SER A 249 5.58 -25.34 3.76
C SER A 249 6.21 -23.95 3.72
N ASN A 250 6.57 -23.43 4.89
CA ASN A 250 7.28 -22.16 5.07
C ASN A 250 8.71 -22.15 4.48
N THR A 251 9.25 -23.32 4.14
CA THR A 251 10.60 -23.48 3.54
C THR A 251 10.56 -23.69 2.03
N LEU A 252 9.37 -23.71 1.43
CA LEU A 252 9.18 -24.04 0.02
C LEU A 252 10.01 -23.14 -0.91
N LEU A 253 9.97 -21.83 -0.70
CA LEU A 253 10.60 -20.88 -1.62
C LEU A 253 12.13 -20.88 -1.52
N GLN A 254 12.69 -21.28 -0.37
CA GLN A 254 14.12 -21.47 -0.20
C GLN A 254 14.60 -22.75 -0.89
N ARG A 255 13.82 -23.84 -0.79
CA ARG A 255 14.16 -25.15 -1.38
C ARG A 255 13.90 -25.19 -2.88
N ASN A 256 12.86 -24.52 -3.36
CA ASN A 256 12.49 -24.45 -4.77
C ASN A 256 12.14 -23.01 -5.16
N PRO A 257 13.15 -22.16 -5.41
CA PRO A 257 12.95 -20.74 -5.73
C PRO A 257 12.04 -20.50 -6.93
N SER A 258 12.02 -21.39 -7.94
CA SER A 258 11.12 -21.27 -9.09
C SER A 258 9.64 -21.12 -8.71
N SER A 259 9.27 -21.62 -7.53
CA SER A 259 7.90 -21.49 -7.01
C SER A 259 7.50 -20.02 -6.77
N ILE A 260 8.46 -19.09 -6.71
CA ILE A 260 8.18 -17.65 -6.64
C ILE A 260 7.39 -17.17 -7.87
N LEU A 261 7.78 -17.60 -9.08
CA LEU A 261 7.03 -17.27 -10.30
C LEU A 261 5.75 -18.11 -10.41
N GLU A 262 5.81 -19.37 -9.98
CA GLU A 262 4.64 -20.26 -9.95
C GLU A 262 3.46 -19.67 -9.17
N ILE A 263 3.71 -18.95 -8.08
CA ILE A 263 2.66 -18.25 -7.30
C ILE A 263 1.79 -17.36 -8.20
N PHE A 264 2.40 -16.56 -9.07
CA PHE A 264 1.67 -15.64 -9.94
C PHE A 264 0.92 -16.38 -11.04
N LEU A 265 1.53 -17.44 -11.59
CA LEU A 265 0.87 -18.30 -12.56
C LEU A 265 -0.37 -18.98 -11.96
N LEU A 266 -0.26 -19.53 -10.74
CA LEU A 266 -1.38 -20.15 -10.04
C LEU A 266 -2.51 -19.15 -9.76
N LEU A 267 -2.19 -17.92 -9.38
CA LEU A 267 -3.21 -16.88 -9.19
C LEU A 267 -3.97 -16.55 -10.47
N GLN A 268 -3.34 -16.66 -11.65
CA GLN A 268 -4.00 -16.44 -12.93
C GLN A 268 -4.85 -17.64 -13.37
N GLN A 269 -4.42 -18.85 -13.01
CA GLN A 269 -5.08 -20.12 -13.37
C GLN A 269 -6.26 -20.48 -12.47
N HIS A 270 -6.26 -20.00 -11.23
CA HIS A 270 -7.27 -20.29 -10.22
C HIS A 270 -8.06 -19.03 -9.86
N GLN A 271 -9.14 -18.77 -10.60
CA GLN A 271 -9.99 -17.57 -10.44
C GLN A 271 -10.66 -17.47 -9.05
N GLU A 272 -10.80 -18.59 -8.33
CA GLU A 272 -11.29 -18.63 -6.96
C GLU A 272 -10.33 -17.98 -5.96
N LEU A 273 -9.07 -17.78 -6.33
CA LEU A 273 -8.07 -17.13 -5.49
C LEU A 273 -8.17 -15.62 -5.57
N THR A 274 -8.39 -15.00 -4.43
CA THR A 274 -8.50 -13.55 -4.31
C THR A 274 -7.14 -12.87 -4.09
N GLY A 275 -6.13 -13.61 -3.61
CA GLY A 275 -4.88 -13.04 -3.14
C GLY A 275 -3.85 -14.07 -2.69
N ILE A 276 -2.78 -13.57 -2.07
CA ILE A 276 -1.73 -14.37 -1.41
C ILE A 276 -1.93 -14.27 0.10
N SER A 277 -1.80 -15.38 0.82
CA SER A 277 -1.92 -15.41 2.27
C SER A 277 -0.81 -14.60 2.95
N ALA A 278 -1.11 -14.01 4.12
CA ALA A 278 -0.19 -13.23 4.94
C ALA A 278 1.16 -13.94 5.18
N ASN A 279 1.14 -15.25 5.46
CA ASN A 279 2.34 -16.04 5.69
C ASN A 279 3.18 -16.24 4.42
N LEU A 280 2.53 -16.44 3.27
CA LEU A 280 3.23 -16.56 2.00
C LEU A 280 3.81 -15.20 1.55
N LEU A 281 3.10 -14.08 1.78
CA LEU A 281 3.60 -12.72 1.55
C LEU A 281 4.84 -12.41 2.40
N ARG A 282 4.81 -12.72 3.70
CA ARG A 282 6.01 -12.61 4.57
C ARG A 282 7.17 -13.42 4.04
N THR A 283 6.89 -14.65 3.58
CA THR A 283 7.93 -15.52 3.04
C THR A 283 8.52 -14.94 1.76
N LEU A 284 7.68 -14.47 0.81
CA LEU A 284 8.11 -13.77 -0.40
C LEU A 284 9.01 -12.57 -0.09
N HIS A 285 8.63 -11.74 0.88
CA HIS A 285 9.42 -10.57 1.26
C HIS A 285 10.81 -10.94 1.77
N ARG A 286 10.92 -12.01 2.57
CA ARG A 286 12.21 -12.50 3.09
C ARG A 286 13.10 -13.10 2.00
N VAL A 287 12.52 -13.80 1.03
CA VAL A 287 13.27 -14.56 0.02
C VAL A 287 13.47 -13.80 -1.30
N LYS A 288 13.00 -12.56 -1.44
CA LYS A 288 13.13 -11.78 -2.69
C LYS A 288 14.57 -11.71 -3.23
N ASN A 289 15.58 -11.77 -2.36
CA ASN A 289 17.00 -11.78 -2.75
C ASN A 289 17.46 -13.09 -3.40
N LEU A 290 16.66 -14.17 -3.33
CA LEU A 290 16.91 -15.39 -4.10
C LEU A 290 16.75 -15.18 -5.61
N ILE A 291 16.09 -14.10 -6.04
CA ILE A 291 16.02 -13.67 -7.44
C ILE A 291 17.35 -13.01 -7.83
N ASN A 292 18.40 -13.82 -7.88
CA ASN A 292 19.76 -13.43 -8.24
C ASN A 292 20.03 -13.72 -9.74
N ARG A 293 21.30 -13.67 -10.15
CA ARG A 293 21.69 -13.93 -11.56
C ARG A 293 21.30 -15.34 -12.01
N ASP A 294 21.57 -16.35 -11.19
CA ASP A 294 21.31 -17.75 -11.53
C ASP A 294 19.81 -18.02 -11.66
N PHE A 295 19.00 -17.41 -10.79
CA PHE A 295 17.55 -17.42 -10.90
C PHE A 295 17.07 -16.89 -12.25
N ARG A 296 17.61 -15.74 -12.70
CA ARG A 296 17.25 -15.11 -13.98
C ARG A 296 17.75 -15.91 -15.19
N GLN A 297 18.87 -16.63 -15.06
CA GLN A 297 19.44 -17.43 -16.14
C GLN A 297 18.78 -18.81 -16.27
N SER A 298 18.10 -19.30 -15.24
CA SER A 298 17.37 -20.57 -15.25
C SER A 298 16.33 -20.64 -16.38
N ALA A 299 16.48 -21.62 -17.28
CA ALA A 299 15.53 -21.89 -18.37
C ALA A 299 14.11 -22.12 -17.83
N LYS A 300 13.98 -22.85 -16.72
CA LYS A 300 12.69 -23.08 -16.06
C LYS A 300 12.00 -21.77 -15.65
N ASN A 301 12.75 -20.81 -15.10
CA ASN A 301 12.19 -19.54 -14.66
C ASN A 301 11.83 -18.63 -15.84
N LYS A 302 12.61 -18.67 -16.92
CA LYS A 302 12.27 -17.97 -18.17
C LYS A 302 10.96 -18.49 -18.76
N VAL A 303 10.81 -19.82 -18.84
CA VAL A 303 9.57 -20.45 -19.29
C VAL A 303 8.40 -20.03 -18.41
N LEU A 304 8.52 -20.14 -17.08
CA LEU A 304 7.45 -19.72 -16.16
C LEU A 304 7.06 -18.25 -16.34
N PHE A 305 8.01 -17.34 -16.55
CA PHE A 305 7.69 -15.93 -16.78
C PHE A 305 6.95 -15.71 -18.10
N ILE A 306 7.36 -16.39 -19.18
CA ILE A 306 6.62 -16.34 -20.45
C ILE A 306 5.22 -16.94 -20.30
N GLU A 307 5.06 -18.03 -19.55
CA GLU A 307 3.74 -18.61 -19.27
C GLU A 307 2.82 -17.65 -18.50
N ILE A 308 3.35 -16.83 -17.58
CA ILE A 308 2.60 -15.74 -16.92
C ILE A 308 2.08 -14.73 -17.96
N LEU A 309 2.90 -14.35 -18.93
CA LEU A 309 2.53 -13.39 -19.98
C LEU A 309 1.58 -13.97 -21.03
N LYS A 310 1.55 -15.30 -21.17
CA LYS A 310 0.65 -16.03 -22.06
C LYS A 310 -0.72 -16.31 -21.46
N GLN A 311 -0.92 -16.08 -20.16
CA GLN A 311 -2.22 -16.31 -19.55
C GLN A 311 -3.30 -15.43 -20.21
N PRO A 312 -4.51 -15.96 -20.45
CA PRO A 312 -5.58 -15.23 -21.14
C PRO A 312 -6.12 -14.05 -20.33
N GLN A 313 -5.85 -14.00 -19.03
CA GLN A 313 -6.33 -12.98 -18.10
C GLN A 313 -5.31 -12.76 -16.97
N GLY A 314 -5.40 -11.60 -16.32
CA GLY A 314 -4.66 -11.33 -15.09
C GLY A 314 -3.16 -11.10 -15.26
N VAL A 315 -2.67 -10.91 -16.50
CA VAL A 315 -1.25 -10.63 -16.79
C VAL A 315 -0.79 -9.35 -16.09
N VAL A 316 -1.56 -8.26 -16.20
CA VAL A 316 -1.17 -6.98 -15.59
C VAL A 316 -1.25 -7.05 -14.08
N GLU A 317 -2.26 -7.72 -13.54
CA GLU A 317 -2.40 -7.92 -12.10
C GLU A 317 -1.22 -8.74 -11.52
N ALA A 318 -0.79 -9.79 -12.22
CA ALA A 318 0.42 -10.53 -11.86
C ALA A 318 1.66 -9.62 -11.85
N LEU A 319 1.87 -8.82 -12.89
CA LEU A 319 3.00 -7.89 -12.97
C LEU A 319 2.94 -6.78 -11.90
N ARG A 320 1.75 -6.24 -11.61
CA ARG A 320 1.53 -5.26 -10.54
C ARG A 320 1.83 -5.85 -9.16
N ARG A 321 1.37 -7.07 -8.87
CA ARG A 321 1.71 -7.79 -7.63
C ARG A 321 3.21 -8.07 -7.54
N MET A 322 3.82 -8.55 -8.62
CA MET A 322 5.28 -8.73 -8.68
C MET A 322 6.03 -7.42 -8.42
N ASN A 323 5.57 -6.28 -8.97
CA ASN A 323 6.18 -4.98 -8.67
C ASN A 323 5.96 -4.60 -7.20
N ARG A 324 4.72 -4.66 -6.70
CA ARG A 324 4.35 -4.32 -5.31
C ARG A 324 5.19 -5.08 -4.28
N TYR A 325 5.43 -6.38 -4.50
CA TYR A 325 6.23 -7.21 -3.60
C TYR A 325 7.75 -7.13 -3.86
N GLY A 326 8.17 -6.31 -4.83
CA GLY A 326 9.58 -6.05 -5.14
C GLY A 326 10.27 -7.18 -5.90
N LEU A 327 9.50 -8.05 -6.55
CA LEU A 327 10.00 -9.21 -7.30
C LEU A 327 10.27 -8.86 -8.76
N LEU A 328 9.43 -8.03 -9.39
CA LEU A 328 9.58 -7.68 -10.81
C LEU A 328 10.92 -6.99 -11.09
N GLY A 329 11.28 -5.99 -10.27
CA GLY A 329 12.57 -5.30 -10.40
C GLY A 329 13.80 -6.17 -10.09
N GLN A 330 13.64 -7.23 -9.29
CA GLN A 330 14.72 -8.21 -9.05
C GLN A 330 14.84 -9.19 -10.23
N TYR A 331 13.73 -9.54 -10.85
CA TYR A 331 13.68 -10.44 -12.00
C TYR A 331 14.14 -9.75 -13.29
N ILE A 332 13.79 -8.47 -13.47
CA ILE A 332 14.19 -7.64 -14.61
C ILE A 332 14.98 -6.44 -14.06
N PRO A 333 16.32 -6.52 -13.97
CA PRO A 333 17.14 -5.45 -13.39
C PRO A 333 17.04 -4.10 -14.11
N ALA A 334 16.68 -4.09 -15.39
CA ALA A 334 16.35 -2.86 -16.12
C ALA A 334 15.11 -2.18 -15.53
N PHE A 335 14.05 -2.95 -15.29
CA PHE A 335 12.84 -2.47 -14.61
C PHE A 335 13.16 -2.03 -13.17
N GLY A 336 13.99 -2.80 -12.46
CA GLY A 336 14.39 -2.45 -11.10
C GLY A 336 15.08 -1.09 -10.95
N ARG A 337 15.73 -0.59 -12.01
CA ARG A 337 16.40 0.72 -12.03
C ARG A 337 15.44 1.90 -12.19
N ILE A 338 14.26 1.67 -12.75
CA ILE A 338 13.25 2.71 -13.00
C ILE A 338 12.16 2.76 -11.92
N ILE A 339 12.19 1.85 -10.93
CA ILE A 339 11.20 1.84 -9.84
C ILE A 339 11.33 3.12 -9.02
N GLY A 340 10.24 3.87 -8.92
CA GLY A 340 10.22 5.14 -8.21
C GLY A 340 10.88 6.28 -8.97
N GLN A 341 11.32 6.04 -10.22
CA GLN A 341 11.97 7.05 -11.03
C GLN A 341 10.94 8.07 -11.50
N MET A 342 11.19 9.33 -11.18
CA MET A 342 10.31 10.43 -11.57
C MET A 342 10.65 10.94 -12.97
N GLN A 343 9.65 11.53 -13.62
CA GLN A 343 9.83 12.32 -14.83
C GLN A 343 9.31 13.72 -14.54
N HIS A 344 10.22 14.68 -14.40
CA HIS A 344 9.88 16.07 -14.14
C HIS A 344 9.48 16.77 -15.45
N ASP A 345 8.27 16.49 -15.93
CA ASP A 345 7.61 17.26 -16.98
C ASP A 345 6.09 17.35 -16.71
N LEU A 346 5.40 18.23 -17.44
CA LEU A 346 3.99 18.55 -17.20
C LEU A 346 3.02 17.43 -17.57
N PHE A 347 3.48 16.35 -18.22
CA PHE A 347 2.62 15.30 -18.77
C PHE A 347 2.66 14.01 -17.95
N HIS A 348 3.67 13.82 -17.10
CA HIS A 348 3.78 12.62 -16.27
C HIS A 348 3.18 12.86 -14.88
N VAL A 349 2.20 12.03 -14.52
CA VAL A 349 1.60 11.99 -13.17
C VAL A 349 2.17 10.82 -12.35
N TYR A 350 2.82 9.85 -13.01
CA TYR A 350 3.30 8.60 -12.42
C TYR A 350 4.82 8.46 -12.57
N THR A 351 5.43 7.68 -11.67
CA THR A 351 6.81 7.18 -11.86
C THR A 351 6.90 6.31 -13.11
N VAL A 352 8.10 6.15 -13.68
CA VAL A 352 8.31 5.38 -14.92
C VAL A 352 7.77 3.94 -14.79
N ASP A 353 8.00 3.27 -13.66
CA ASP A 353 7.52 1.91 -13.43
C ASP A 353 5.99 1.81 -13.40
N GLU A 354 5.32 2.75 -12.73
CA GLU A 354 3.86 2.80 -12.68
C GLU A 354 3.27 3.20 -14.04
N HIS A 355 3.93 4.09 -14.78
CA HIS A 355 3.57 4.40 -16.16
C HIS A 355 3.59 3.15 -17.06
N ILE A 356 4.66 2.36 -17.01
CA ILE A 356 4.76 1.11 -17.78
C ILE A 356 3.66 0.13 -17.39
N LEU A 357 3.34 -0.01 -16.09
CA LEU A 357 2.25 -0.87 -15.63
C LEU A 357 0.86 -0.38 -16.08
N ASN A 358 0.67 0.94 -16.21
CA ASN A 358 -0.55 1.53 -16.78
C ASN A 358 -0.66 1.27 -18.30
N VAL A 359 0.44 1.38 -19.04
CA VAL A 359 0.50 1.00 -20.47
C VAL A 359 0.15 -0.47 -20.66
N LEU A 360 0.70 -1.35 -19.83
CA LEU A 360 0.35 -2.77 -19.81
C LEU A 360 -1.16 -2.99 -19.51
N GLY A 361 -1.73 -2.21 -18.58
CA GLY A 361 -3.17 -2.18 -18.29
C GLY A 361 -4.02 -1.88 -19.52
N ASN A 362 -3.64 -0.83 -20.28
CA ASN A 362 -4.33 -0.47 -21.52
C ASN A 362 -4.22 -1.59 -22.56
N LEU A 363 -3.05 -2.22 -22.67
CA LEU A 363 -2.83 -3.33 -23.59
C LEU A 363 -3.68 -4.55 -23.23
N GLN A 364 -3.86 -4.86 -21.95
CA GLN A 364 -4.74 -5.94 -21.51
C GLN A 364 -6.21 -5.68 -21.90
N ARG A 365 -6.69 -4.44 -21.85
CA ARG A 365 -8.05 -4.10 -22.33
C ARG A 365 -8.26 -4.51 -23.78
N PHE A 366 -7.22 -4.44 -24.64
CA PHE A 366 -7.35 -4.87 -26.04
C PHE A 366 -7.60 -6.38 -26.17
N SER A 367 -7.10 -7.17 -25.21
CA SER A 367 -7.31 -8.63 -25.16
C SER A 367 -8.72 -9.01 -24.67
N GLU A 368 -9.37 -8.13 -23.93
CA GLU A 368 -10.62 -8.42 -23.23
C GLU A 368 -11.87 -8.03 -24.03
N LYS A 369 -12.77 -8.99 -24.22
CA LYS A 369 -14.01 -8.79 -24.99
C LYS A 369 -14.88 -7.65 -24.44
N ASN A 370 -14.91 -7.48 -23.12
CA ASN A 370 -15.73 -6.46 -22.47
C ASN A 370 -15.29 -5.02 -22.81
N PHE A 371 -14.03 -4.82 -23.21
CA PHE A 371 -13.46 -3.51 -23.54
C PHE A 371 -13.29 -3.28 -25.05
N GLU A 372 -13.71 -4.25 -25.88
CA GLU A 372 -13.57 -4.17 -27.35
C GLU A 372 -14.27 -2.96 -27.97
N HIS A 373 -15.36 -2.49 -27.35
CA HIS A 373 -16.10 -1.30 -27.80
C HIS A 373 -15.33 0.01 -27.62
N GLU A 374 -14.33 0.06 -26.73
CA GLU A 374 -13.53 1.27 -26.49
C GLU A 374 -12.47 1.47 -27.58
N PHE A 375 -11.84 0.36 -28.02
CA PHE A 375 -10.78 0.37 -29.04
C PHE A 375 -10.93 -0.78 -30.05
N PRO A 376 -11.95 -0.76 -30.93
CA PRO A 376 -12.28 -1.91 -31.79
C PRO A 376 -11.12 -2.37 -32.69
N LEU A 377 -10.38 -1.41 -33.27
CA LEU A 377 -9.24 -1.72 -34.12
C LEU A 377 -8.09 -2.36 -33.33
N CYS A 378 -7.75 -1.81 -32.16
CA CYS A 378 -6.68 -2.33 -31.32
C CYS A 378 -7.00 -3.74 -30.82
N SER A 379 -8.25 -4.00 -30.41
CA SER A 379 -8.70 -5.34 -30.01
C SER A 379 -8.63 -6.35 -31.15
N LYS A 380 -9.07 -5.95 -32.36
CA LYS A 380 -8.94 -6.80 -33.55
C LYS A 380 -7.48 -7.13 -33.86
N LEU A 381 -6.61 -6.11 -33.84
CA LEU A 381 -5.19 -6.30 -34.11
C LEU A 381 -4.54 -7.20 -33.06
N PHE A 382 -4.77 -6.93 -31.77
CA PHE A 382 -4.23 -7.73 -30.67
C PHE A 382 -4.57 -9.23 -30.82
N LYS A 383 -5.84 -9.54 -31.14
CA LYS A 383 -6.30 -10.92 -31.37
C LYS A 383 -5.73 -11.56 -32.65
N SER A 384 -5.25 -10.76 -33.60
CA SER A 384 -4.68 -11.24 -34.86
C SER A 384 -3.18 -11.54 -34.81
N PHE A 385 -2.48 -11.14 -33.74
CA PHE A 385 -1.08 -11.52 -33.54
C PHE A 385 -0.97 -12.99 -33.18
N ASP A 386 -0.02 -13.71 -33.79
CA ASP A 386 0.27 -15.11 -33.46
C ASP A 386 0.74 -15.25 -32.00
N ASP A 387 1.58 -14.31 -31.55
CA ASP A 387 2.18 -14.30 -30.22
C ASP A 387 1.87 -12.99 -29.46
N PRO A 388 0.61 -12.77 -29.00
CA PRO A 388 0.20 -11.51 -28.38
C PRO A 388 0.96 -11.20 -27.09
N HIS A 389 1.50 -12.21 -26.41
CA HIS A 389 2.32 -12.05 -25.22
C HIS A 389 3.62 -11.24 -25.46
N LEU A 390 4.13 -11.21 -26.70
CA LEU A 390 5.27 -10.36 -27.08
C LEU A 390 4.94 -8.87 -27.03
N LEU A 391 3.67 -8.49 -27.20
CA LEU A 391 3.25 -7.10 -27.05
C LEU A 391 3.38 -6.65 -25.59
N TYR A 392 3.10 -7.54 -24.61
CA TYR A 392 3.36 -7.25 -23.19
C TYR A 392 4.86 -7.07 -22.91
N LEU A 393 5.72 -7.89 -23.53
CA LEU A 393 7.17 -7.68 -23.42
C LEU A 393 7.61 -6.35 -24.04
N ALA A 394 7.13 -6.02 -25.24
CA ALA A 394 7.43 -4.74 -25.88
C ALA A 394 6.99 -3.56 -25.00
N ALA A 395 5.78 -3.61 -24.46
CA ALA A 395 5.27 -2.60 -23.52
C ALA A 395 6.10 -2.52 -22.23
N LEU A 396 6.60 -3.64 -21.71
CA LEU A 396 7.44 -3.65 -20.51
C LEU A 396 8.80 -2.98 -20.74
N PHE A 397 9.34 -3.06 -21.97
CA PHE A 397 10.66 -2.54 -22.32
C PHE A 397 10.65 -1.15 -22.97
N HIS A 398 9.50 -0.63 -23.40
CA HIS A 398 9.42 0.61 -24.20
C HIS A 398 10.12 1.82 -23.56
N ASP A 399 9.97 1.98 -22.24
CA ASP A 399 10.51 3.11 -21.47
C ASP A 399 11.51 2.69 -20.39
N ILE A 400 11.95 1.43 -20.40
CA ILE A 400 12.71 0.81 -19.31
C ILE A 400 14.14 1.37 -19.12
N ALA A 401 14.59 2.18 -20.07
CA ALA A 401 15.91 2.80 -20.08
C ALA A 401 15.92 4.30 -19.77
N LYS A 402 14.78 4.88 -19.34
CA LYS A 402 14.71 6.30 -18.95
C LYS A 402 15.73 6.66 -17.86
N GLY A 403 16.22 7.90 -17.93
CA GLY A 403 17.23 8.49 -17.03
C GLY A 403 18.65 7.92 -17.09
N ARG A 404 18.99 7.17 -18.15
CA ARG A 404 20.36 6.67 -18.36
C ARG A 404 21.25 7.59 -19.20
N GLY A 405 20.70 8.71 -19.70
CA GLY A 405 21.34 9.57 -20.70
C GLY A 405 21.33 8.95 -22.09
N GLY A 406 21.17 9.77 -23.14
CA GLY A 406 20.99 9.29 -24.52
C GLY A 406 19.54 8.92 -24.86
N ASP A 407 19.34 8.31 -26.02
CA ASP A 407 18.01 7.88 -26.47
C ASP A 407 17.56 6.63 -25.70
N HIS A 408 16.51 6.79 -24.90
CA HIS A 408 15.95 5.71 -24.08
C HIS A 408 15.34 4.59 -24.92
N SER A 409 14.88 4.86 -26.14
CA SER A 409 14.33 3.84 -27.04
C SER A 409 15.44 2.92 -27.56
N GLU A 410 16.59 3.48 -27.97
CA GLU A 410 17.76 2.70 -28.41
C GLU A 410 18.34 1.85 -27.27
N LEU A 411 18.47 2.45 -26.08
CA LEU A 411 18.93 1.73 -24.89
C LEU A 411 17.94 0.66 -24.43
N GLY A 412 16.64 0.93 -24.55
CA GLY A 412 15.55 -0.02 -24.27
C GLY A 412 15.61 -1.22 -25.21
N MET A 413 15.85 -0.99 -26.50
CA MET A 413 16.07 -2.05 -27.50
C MET A 413 17.25 -2.95 -27.11
N ALA A 414 18.37 -2.36 -26.67
CA ALA A 414 19.54 -3.13 -26.23
C ALA A 414 19.27 -3.98 -24.98
N ASP A 415 18.47 -3.46 -24.04
CA ASP A 415 18.00 -4.23 -22.87
C ASP A 415 17.05 -5.36 -23.28
N ALA A 416 16.10 -5.09 -24.17
CA ALA A 416 15.13 -6.08 -24.67
C ALA A 416 15.82 -7.22 -25.44
N LYS A 417 16.83 -6.91 -26.26
CA LYS A 417 17.62 -7.93 -26.99
C LYS A 417 18.44 -8.83 -26.06
N ARG A 418 18.82 -8.32 -24.88
CA ARG A 418 19.62 -9.06 -23.88
C ARG A 418 18.76 -9.97 -23.02
N PHE A 419 17.53 -9.55 -22.75
CA PHE A 419 16.54 -10.32 -21.98
C PHE A 419 16.16 -11.58 -22.75
#